data_AF-A0A1Q3UWE5-F1
#
_entry.id   AF-A0A1Q3UWE5-F1
#
_cell.length_a   1.000
_cell.length_b   1.000
_cell.length_c   1.000
_cell.angle_alpha   90.00
_cell.angle_beta   90.00
_cell.angle_gamma   90.00
#
_symmetry.space_group_name_H-M   'P 1'
#
loop_
_entity.id
_entity.type
_entity.pdbx_description
1 polymer ?
#
loop_
_entity_poly.entity_id
_entity_poly.type
_entity_poly.pdbx_seq_one_letter_code
_entity_poly.pdbx_strand_id
1 'polypeptide(L)'
;MTGTGAIDAAATDAALRDAGLGNFREQSTPPDGALAAAERAREVAIARLRQAQLRRRQRRLLSVEDCRTCWCAAVEHTKAALRAMVPALLAAAEGKAQAAASAALRDVVHGTLEALAGTEFEGVARPENEAPSLRAGASLREARTARVAAIAGLRALDLGIAEGRLVSATAFERLGGIHFANARNLVLALPYRLAPRLVGASGAEAVAIVQEAVEGALTDLPDDMPDLLDEPAETAEAAE
;
A
#
# COMPACT_ATOMS: atom_id res chain seq x y z
N MET A 1 -55.34 23.57 59.47
CA MET A 1 -54.25 22.93 58.70
C MET A 1 -53.87 21.64 59.40
N THR A 2 -53.77 20.56 58.62
CA THR A 2 -53.06 19.26 58.81
C THR A 2 -53.99 18.07 58.54
N GLY A 3 -53.75 17.42 57.40
CA GLY A 3 -54.41 16.19 56.97
C GLY A 3 -53.42 15.42 56.09
N THR A 4 -52.29 15.04 56.67
CA THR A 4 -51.23 14.29 56.00
C THR A 4 -51.69 12.84 55.90
N GLY A 5 -52.14 12.43 54.72
CA GLY A 5 -52.45 11.03 54.42
C GLY A 5 -51.16 10.21 54.47
N ALA A 6 -50.97 9.49 55.58
CA ALA A 6 -50.00 8.42 55.65
C ALA A 6 -50.52 7.29 54.75
N ILE A 7 -49.94 7.17 53.56
CA ILE A 7 -50.16 6.01 52.70
C ILE A 7 -49.56 4.82 53.43
N ASP A 8 -50.42 3.90 53.85
CA ASP A 8 -50.02 2.70 54.55
C ASP A 8 -49.12 1.86 53.63
N ALA A 9 -47.83 1.84 53.94
CA ALA A 9 -46.82 1.16 53.13
C ALA A 9 -47.13 -0.35 53.02
N ALA A 10 -47.81 -0.93 54.01
CA ALA A 10 -48.24 -2.32 53.98
C ALA A 10 -49.38 -2.57 52.97
N ALA A 11 -50.32 -1.63 52.86
CA ALA A 11 -51.43 -1.73 51.89
C ALA A 11 -50.94 -1.56 50.45
N THR A 12 -49.94 -0.71 50.25
CA THR A 12 -49.31 -0.49 48.94
C THR A 12 -48.52 -1.71 48.48
N ASP A 13 -47.80 -2.36 49.40
CA ASP A 13 -47.00 -3.56 49.11
C ASP A 13 -47.88 -4.79 48.84
N ALA A 14 -49.02 -4.90 49.53
CA ALA A 14 -50.03 -5.93 49.26
C ALA A 14 -50.67 -5.76 47.87
N ALA A 15 -51.02 -4.53 47.48
CA ALA A 15 -51.59 -4.23 46.17
C ALA A 15 -50.62 -4.52 45.00
N LEU A 16 -49.32 -4.29 45.21
CA LEU A 16 -48.29 -4.58 44.21
C LEU A 16 -48.02 -6.10 44.03
N ARG A 17 -48.19 -6.89 45.10
CA ARG A 17 -48.12 -8.36 45.00
C ARG A 17 -49.34 -8.96 44.32
N ASP A 18 -50.54 -8.45 44.62
CA ASP A 18 -51.79 -8.93 44.02
C ASP A 18 -51.89 -8.58 42.52
N ALA A 19 -51.27 -7.48 42.10
CA ALA A 19 -51.10 -7.11 40.69
C ALA A 19 -50.03 -7.94 39.94
N GLY A 20 -49.39 -8.92 40.59
CA GLY A 20 -48.33 -9.75 39.99
C GLY A 20 -47.00 -9.03 39.73
N LEU A 21 -46.85 -7.80 40.24
CA LEU A 21 -45.69 -6.93 39.99
C LEU A 21 -44.58 -7.07 41.05
N GLY A 22 -44.82 -7.81 42.13
CA GLY A 22 -43.81 -8.12 43.16
C GLY A 22 -42.55 -8.82 42.62
N ASN A 23 -42.66 -9.51 41.48
CA ASN A 23 -41.57 -10.27 40.87
C ASN A 23 -40.73 -9.48 39.84
N PHE A 24 -41.09 -8.23 39.52
CA PHE A 24 -40.35 -7.45 38.51
C PHE A 24 -38.93 -7.06 38.96
N ARG A 25 -38.72 -6.95 40.27
CA ARG A 25 -37.41 -6.54 40.82
C ARG A 25 -36.39 -7.67 40.82
N GLU A 26 -36.82 -8.92 40.89
CA GLU A 26 -35.94 -10.11 40.84
C GLU A 26 -35.57 -10.53 39.41
N GLN A 27 -36.30 -10.05 38.39
CA GLN A 27 -36.02 -10.38 36.98
C GLN A 27 -35.13 -9.37 36.25
N SER A 28 -34.69 -8.31 36.92
CA SER A 28 -34.01 -7.17 36.28
C SER A 28 -32.49 -7.12 36.50
N THR A 29 -31.94 -7.98 37.36
CA THR A 29 -30.48 -8.13 37.51
C THR A 29 -29.99 -9.24 36.59
N PRO A 30 -29.14 -8.94 35.58
CA PRO A 30 -28.45 -9.98 34.84
C PRO A 30 -27.70 -10.86 35.86
N PRO A 31 -27.67 -12.20 35.69
CA PRO A 31 -26.85 -13.02 36.56
C PRO A 31 -25.41 -12.50 36.54
N ASP A 32 -24.69 -12.54 37.65
CA ASP A 32 -23.34 -11.92 37.80
C ASP A 32 -22.36 -12.34 36.67
N GLY A 33 -22.57 -13.51 36.06
CA GLY A 33 -21.81 -13.99 34.91
C GLY A 33 -22.17 -13.34 33.55
N ALA A 34 -23.38 -12.83 33.36
CA ALA A 34 -23.83 -12.21 32.11
C ALA A 34 -23.18 -10.85 31.87
N LEU A 35 -23.03 -10.03 32.92
CA LEU A 35 -22.33 -8.75 32.83
C LEU A 35 -20.84 -8.97 32.49
N ALA A 36 -20.16 -9.87 33.20
CA ALA A 36 -18.77 -10.21 32.95
C ALA A 36 -18.54 -10.83 31.55
N ALA A 37 -19.51 -11.60 31.05
CA ALA A 37 -19.49 -12.13 29.69
C ALA A 37 -19.68 -11.01 28.65
N ALA A 38 -20.60 -10.07 28.88
CA ALA A 38 -20.83 -8.92 28.00
C ALA A 38 -19.61 -7.99 27.95
N GLU A 39 -18.97 -7.72 29.08
CA GLU A 39 -17.73 -6.93 29.15
C GLU A 39 -16.59 -7.60 28.39
N ARG A 40 -16.43 -8.92 28.55
CA ARG A 40 -15.43 -9.70 27.81
C ARG A 40 -15.70 -9.64 26.31
N ALA A 41 -16.95 -9.84 25.89
CA ALA A 41 -17.34 -9.80 24.48
C ALA A 41 -17.04 -8.41 23.87
N ARG A 42 -17.38 -7.33 24.59
CA ARG A 42 -17.09 -5.95 24.18
C ARG A 42 -15.58 -5.72 24.01
N GLU A 43 -14.77 -6.13 24.98
CA GLU A 43 -13.33 -5.92 24.93
C GLU A 43 -12.67 -6.73 23.79
N VAL A 44 -13.10 -7.97 23.57
CA VAL A 44 -12.65 -8.80 22.43
C VAL A 44 -13.02 -8.14 21.11
N ALA A 45 -14.24 -7.61 20.99
CA ALA A 45 -14.69 -6.92 19.78
C ALA A 45 -13.83 -5.68 19.47
N ILE A 46 -13.58 -4.84 20.49
CA ILE A 46 -12.74 -3.64 20.33
C ILE A 46 -11.31 -4.03 19.94
N ALA A 47 -10.74 -5.04 20.60
CA ALA A 47 -9.38 -5.48 20.31
C ALA A 47 -9.26 -5.99 18.85
N ARG A 48 -10.22 -6.79 18.38
CA ARG A 48 -10.28 -7.25 16.97
C ARG A 48 -10.41 -6.10 15.99
N LEU A 49 -11.25 -5.10 16.28
CA LEU A 49 -11.39 -3.90 15.47
C LEU A 49 -10.05 -3.18 15.31
N ARG A 50 -9.33 -2.93 16.42
CA ARG A 50 -8.03 -2.25 16.38
C ARG A 50 -6.96 -3.06 15.65
N GLN A 51 -6.96 -4.39 15.79
CA GLN A 51 -6.08 -5.27 15.02
C GLN A 51 -6.37 -5.21 13.52
N ALA A 52 -7.65 -5.20 13.12
CA ALA A 52 -8.05 -5.06 11.73
C ALA A 52 -7.61 -3.71 11.14
N GLN A 53 -7.80 -2.62 11.89
CA GLN A 53 -7.33 -1.29 11.51
C GLN A 53 -5.81 -1.25 11.32
N LEU A 54 -5.05 -1.80 12.27
CA LEU A 54 -3.59 -1.89 12.17
C LEU A 54 -3.15 -2.63 10.89
N ARG A 55 -3.71 -3.83 10.66
CA ARG A 55 -3.40 -4.64 9.47
C ARG A 55 -3.79 -3.96 8.16
N ARG A 56 -4.89 -3.20 8.14
CA ARG A 56 -5.31 -2.44 6.95
C ARG A 56 -4.30 -1.33 6.65
N ARG A 57 -3.85 -0.61 7.68
CA ARG A 57 -2.88 0.47 7.56
C ARG A 57 -1.49 -0.04 7.15
N GLN A 58 -1.02 -1.15 7.74
CA GLN A 58 0.24 -1.80 7.35
C GLN A 58 0.29 -2.24 5.89
N ARG A 59 -0.83 -2.74 5.34
CA ARG A 59 -0.88 -3.14 3.94
C ARG A 59 -0.78 -1.99 2.95
N ARG A 60 -1.05 -0.76 3.39
CA ARG A 60 -1.04 0.46 2.58
C ARG A 60 0.28 1.23 2.69
N LEU A 61 1.15 0.84 3.61
CA LEU A 61 2.39 1.55 3.90
C LEU A 61 3.59 0.69 3.54
N LEU A 62 4.63 1.34 3.04
CA LEU A 62 5.92 0.75 2.73
C LEU A 62 7.02 1.52 3.47
N SER A 63 8.12 0.83 3.74
CA SER A 63 9.35 1.45 4.24
C SER A 63 10.00 2.28 3.15
N VAL A 64 10.35 3.53 3.46
CA VAL A 64 11.06 4.42 2.52
C VAL A 64 12.43 3.85 2.14
N GLU A 65 13.12 3.21 3.09
CA GLU A 65 14.43 2.60 2.85
C GLU A 65 14.33 1.43 1.85
N ASP A 66 13.32 0.57 2.02
CA ASP A 66 13.09 -0.56 1.11
C ASP A 66 12.61 -0.07 -0.26
N CYS A 67 11.75 0.95 -0.30
CA CYS A 67 11.36 1.63 -1.54
C CYS A 67 12.56 2.20 -2.30
N ARG A 68 13.50 2.87 -1.61
CA ARG A 68 14.73 3.39 -2.23
C ARG A 68 15.60 2.28 -2.79
N THR A 69 15.80 1.23 -2.02
CA THR A 69 16.61 0.07 -2.46
C THR A 69 16.01 -0.59 -3.69
N CYS A 70 14.68 -0.82 -3.67
CA CYS A 70 13.94 -1.37 -4.80
C CYS A 70 14.01 -0.45 -6.03
N TRP A 71 13.80 0.85 -5.83
CA TRP A 71 13.91 1.86 -6.89
C TRP A 71 15.27 1.81 -7.59
N CYS A 72 16.36 1.90 -6.81
CA CYS A 72 17.71 1.90 -7.37
C CYS A 72 18.01 0.60 -8.12
N ALA A 73 17.58 -0.55 -7.59
CA ALA A 73 17.74 -1.83 -8.28
C ALA A 73 16.97 -1.87 -9.62
N ALA A 74 15.74 -1.38 -9.63
CA ALA A 74 14.89 -1.33 -10.82
C ALA A 74 15.44 -0.38 -11.90
N VAL A 75 15.90 0.81 -11.49
CA VAL A 75 16.53 1.80 -12.37
C VAL A 75 17.83 1.26 -12.97
N GLU A 76 18.71 0.68 -12.15
CA GLU A 76 19.96 0.10 -12.62
C GLU A 76 19.71 -1.06 -13.59
N HIS A 77 18.78 -1.97 -13.27
CA HIS A 77 18.41 -3.07 -14.14
C HIS A 77 17.90 -2.57 -15.50
N THR A 78 17.01 -1.56 -15.48
CA THR A 78 16.42 -1.00 -16.69
C THR A 78 17.45 -0.26 -17.53
N LYS A 79 18.29 0.58 -16.92
CA LYS A 79 19.40 1.26 -17.60
C LYS A 79 20.37 0.26 -18.23
N ALA A 80 20.74 -0.79 -17.50
CA ALA A 80 21.62 -1.84 -18.00
C ALA A 80 21.01 -2.57 -19.21
N ALA A 81 19.73 -2.96 -19.14
CA ALA A 81 19.04 -3.63 -20.24
C ALA A 81 18.94 -2.74 -21.49
N LEU A 82 18.58 -1.47 -21.33
CA LEU A 82 18.47 -0.52 -22.43
C LEU A 82 19.82 -0.21 -23.07
N ARG A 83 20.90 -0.10 -22.29
CA ARG A 83 22.27 0.03 -22.83
C ARG A 83 22.71 -1.24 -23.57
N ALA A 84 22.36 -2.42 -23.05
CA ALA A 84 22.66 -3.70 -23.70
C ALA A 84 21.90 -3.91 -25.02
N MET A 85 20.84 -3.14 -25.27
CA MET A 85 20.09 -3.15 -26.53
C MET A 85 20.85 -2.47 -27.68
N VAL A 86 21.80 -1.56 -27.39
CA VAL A 86 22.53 -0.77 -28.42
C VAL A 86 23.18 -1.64 -29.51
N PRO A 87 23.96 -2.70 -29.19
CA PRO A 87 24.55 -3.55 -30.22
C PRO A 87 23.50 -4.28 -31.08
N ALA A 88 22.38 -4.69 -30.47
CA ALA A 88 21.29 -5.36 -31.18
C ALA A 88 20.58 -4.43 -32.17
N LEU A 89 20.38 -3.15 -31.79
CA LEU A 89 19.81 -2.14 -32.69
C LEU A 89 20.71 -1.87 -33.90
N LEU A 90 22.03 -1.77 -33.67
CA LEU A 90 23.01 -1.56 -34.74
C LEU A 90 22.99 -2.73 -35.74
N ALA A 91 23.06 -3.96 -35.24
CA ALA A 91 22.98 -5.16 -36.07
C ALA A 91 21.62 -5.26 -36.80
N ALA A 92 20.53 -4.83 -36.16
CA ALA A 92 19.21 -4.84 -36.77
C ALA A 92 19.06 -3.85 -37.93
N ALA A 93 19.82 -2.76 -37.98
CA ALA A 93 19.74 -1.74 -39.03
C ALA A 93 20.74 -1.95 -40.18
N GLU A 94 21.81 -2.72 -39.96
CA GLU A 94 22.93 -2.85 -40.90
C GLU A 94 22.50 -3.34 -42.29
N GLY A 95 22.88 -2.57 -43.34
CA GLY A 95 22.66 -2.93 -44.74
C GLY A 95 21.20 -2.99 -45.20
N LYS A 96 20.24 -2.57 -44.36
CA LYS A 96 18.81 -2.65 -44.66
C LYS A 96 18.26 -1.35 -45.23
N ALA A 97 17.28 -1.49 -46.13
CA ALA A 97 16.42 -0.38 -46.51
C ALA A 97 15.54 0.07 -45.33
N GLN A 98 15.12 1.33 -45.33
CA GLN A 98 14.44 1.99 -44.20
C GLN A 98 13.29 1.18 -43.60
N ALA A 99 12.38 0.65 -44.43
CA ALA A 99 11.22 -0.10 -43.98
C ALA A 99 11.61 -1.41 -43.25
N ALA A 100 12.62 -2.12 -43.78
CA ALA A 100 13.14 -3.35 -43.18
C ALA A 100 13.96 -3.08 -41.90
N ALA A 101 14.71 -1.97 -41.86
CA ALA A 101 15.39 -1.51 -40.66
C ALA A 101 14.38 -1.17 -39.54
N SER A 102 13.31 -0.43 -39.88
CA SER A 102 12.27 -0.07 -38.90
C SER A 102 11.57 -1.29 -38.29
N ALA A 103 11.25 -2.30 -39.10
CA ALA A 103 10.67 -3.55 -38.60
C ALA A 103 11.62 -4.30 -37.65
N ALA A 104 12.87 -4.49 -38.04
CA ALA A 104 13.85 -5.20 -37.22
C ALA A 104 14.19 -4.47 -35.91
N LEU A 105 14.29 -3.14 -35.94
CA LEU A 105 14.46 -2.31 -34.74
C LEU A 105 13.27 -2.45 -33.79
N ARG A 106 12.06 -2.56 -34.33
CA ARG A 106 10.84 -2.77 -33.54
C ARG A 106 10.86 -4.10 -32.80
N ASP A 107 11.31 -5.17 -33.46
CA ASP A 107 11.41 -6.50 -32.84
C ASP A 107 12.40 -6.51 -31.67
N VAL A 108 13.57 -5.88 -31.85
CA VAL A 108 14.57 -5.72 -30.77
C VAL A 108 13.97 -4.95 -29.58
N VAL A 109 13.33 -3.81 -29.85
CA VAL A 109 12.71 -2.98 -28.81
C VAL A 109 11.62 -3.75 -28.04
N HIS A 110 10.72 -4.45 -28.74
CA HIS A 110 9.69 -5.23 -28.08
C HIS A 110 10.28 -6.36 -27.23
N GLY A 111 11.26 -7.11 -27.75
CA GLY A 111 11.90 -8.17 -26.99
C GLY A 111 12.57 -7.68 -25.70
N THR A 112 13.22 -6.51 -25.75
CA THR A 112 13.82 -5.90 -24.54
C THR A 112 12.74 -5.47 -23.54
N LEU A 113 11.66 -4.83 -23.99
CA LEU A 113 10.59 -4.39 -23.11
C LEU A 113 9.80 -5.56 -22.50
N GLU A 114 9.62 -6.65 -23.24
CA GLU A 114 9.01 -7.88 -22.72
C GLU A 114 9.89 -8.52 -21.64
N ALA A 115 11.21 -8.50 -21.81
CA ALA A 115 12.14 -9.01 -20.80
C ALA A 115 12.17 -8.17 -19.51
N LEU A 116 11.86 -6.86 -19.61
CA LEU A 116 11.73 -5.95 -18.47
C LEU A 116 10.36 -6.05 -17.78
N ALA A 117 9.34 -6.54 -18.48
CA ALA A 117 7.99 -6.64 -17.92
C ALA A 117 7.96 -7.62 -16.73
N GLY A 118 7.73 -7.07 -15.54
CA GLY A 118 7.51 -7.85 -14.31
C GLY A 118 8.64 -7.83 -13.28
N THR A 119 9.77 -7.16 -13.54
CA THR A 119 10.92 -7.14 -12.61
C THR A 119 11.06 -5.86 -11.80
N GLU A 120 10.30 -4.82 -12.13
CA GLU A 120 10.63 -3.44 -11.68
C GLU A 120 10.25 -3.14 -10.22
N PHE A 121 9.36 -3.92 -9.56
CA PHE A 121 8.92 -3.60 -8.18
C PHE A 121 8.63 -4.81 -7.28
N GLU A 122 9.26 -5.97 -7.55
CA GLU A 122 9.12 -7.11 -6.65
C GLU A 122 9.93 -6.92 -5.35
N GLY A 123 9.34 -7.27 -4.20
CA GLY A 123 10.09 -7.44 -2.94
C GLY A 123 10.13 -6.25 -1.97
N VAL A 124 9.34 -5.18 -2.16
CA VAL A 124 9.30 -4.09 -1.17
C VAL A 124 8.68 -4.57 0.15
N ALA A 125 9.43 -4.44 1.24
CA ALA A 125 8.99 -4.93 2.54
C ALA A 125 7.88 -4.04 3.13
N ARG A 126 6.92 -4.71 3.78
CA ARG A 126 5.86 -4.06 4.55
C ARG A 126 6.31 -3.94 6.01
N PRO A 127 5.88 -2.90 6.73
CA PRO A 127 6.27 -2.72 8.12
C PRO A 127 5.86 -3.92 8.98
N GLU A 128 6.84 -4.61 9.55
CA GLU A 128 6.63 -5.77 10.42
C GLU A 128 6.08 -5.31 11.76
N ASN A 129 4.81 -5.63 12.02
CA ASN A 129 4.18 -5.56 13.35
C ASN A 129 2.81 -6.25 13.29
N GLU A 130 2.74 -7.50 12.80
CA GLU A 130 1.48 -8.21 12.78
C GLU A 130 0.99 -8.42 14.23
N ALA A 131 -0.09 -7.72 14.60
CA ALA A 131 -0.72 -7.99 15.88
C ALA A 131 -1.27 -9.43 15.87
N PRO A 132 -0.92 -10.28 16.87
CA PRO A 132 -1.33 -11.68 16.91
C PRO A 132 -2.84 -11.79 16.93
N SER A 133 -3.41 -12.65 16.08
CA SER A 133 -4.86 -12.82 15.96
C SER A 133 -5.46 -13.33 17.28
N LEU A 134 -6.48 -12.63 17.77
CA LEU A 134 -7.25 -13.08 18.94
C LEU A 134 -8.06 -14.34 18.62
N ARG A 135 -7.75 -15.43 19.31
CA ARG A 135 -8.47 -16.71 19.21
C ARG A 135 -9.92 -16.59 19.70
N ALA A 136 -10.78 -17.51 19.26
CA ALA A 136 -12.12 -17.66 19.83
C ALA A 136 -12.01 -18.05 21.32
N GLY A 137 -12.78 -17.40 22.19
CA GLY A 137 -12.75 -17.67 23.64
C GLY A 137 -11.65 -16.95 24.42
N ALA A 138 -10.96 -15.95 23.84
CA ALA A 138 -9.93 -15.17 24.53
C ALA A 138 -10.41 -14.60 25.88
N SER A 139 -9.52 -14.64 26.87
CA SER A 139 -9.75 -14.04 28.18
C SER A 139 -9.81 -12.50 28.09
N LEU A 140 -10.43 -11.88 29.09
CA LEU A 140 -10.50 -10.40 29.18
C LEU A 140 -9.09 -9.77 29.21
N ARG A 141 -8.14 -10.41 29.88
CA ARG A 141 -6.75 -9.95 29.96
C ARG A 141 -6.07 -10.00 28.58
N GLU A 142 -6.21 -11.11 27.85
CA GLU A 142 -5.66 -11.24 26.50
C GLU A 142 -6.27 -10.20 25.54
N ALA A 143 -7.58 -9.98 25.62
CA ALA A 143 -8.25 -8.97 24.80
C ALA A 143 -7.70 -7.54 25.08
N ARG A 144 -7.55 -7.17 26.36
CA ARG A 144 -6.97 -5.87 26.74
C ARG A 144 -5.53 -5.71 26.25
N THR A 145 -4.69 -6.73 26.44
CA THR A 145 -3.30 -6.72 25.98
C THR A 145 -3.23 -6.57 24.47
N ALA A 146 -4.03 -7.33 23.72
CA ALA A 146 -4.10 -7.25 22.27
C ALA A 146 -4.57 -5.87 21.78
N ARG A 147 -5.55 -5.26 22.46
CA ARG A 147 -6.00 -3.89 22.17
C ARG A 147 -4.87 -2.89 22.37
N VAL A 148 -4.18 -2.94 23.50
CA VAL A 148 -3.07 -2.03 23.82
C VAL A 148 -1.95 -2.16 22.79
N ALA A 149 -1.56 -3.39 22.45
CA ALA A 149 -0.55 -3.65 21.41
C ALA A 149 -0.97 -3.10 20.05
N ALA A 150 -2.23 -3.28 19.64
CA ALA A 150 -2.73 -2.75 18.38
C ALA A 150 -2.73 -1.22 18.34
N ILE A 151 -3.09 -0.55 19.45
CA ILE A 151 -3.03 0.91 19.56
C ILE A 151 -1.58 1.41 19.52
N ALA A 152 -0.67 0.73 20.21
CA ALA A 152 0.75 1.08 20.17
C ALA A 152 1.32 0.93 18.74
N GLY A 153 0.96 -0.14 18.03
CA GLY A 153 1.32 -0.35 16.63
C GLY A 153 0.78 0.74 15.71
N LEU A 154 -0.49 1.15 15.88
CA LEU A 154 -1.07 2.26 15.11
C LEU A 154 -0.31 3.57 15.32
N ARG A 155 0.00 3.91 16.58
CA ARG A 155 0.81 5.09 16.91
C ARG A 155 2.22 5.02 16.34
N ALA A 156 2.83 3.84 16.33
CA ALA A 156 4.15 3.64 15.73
C ALA A 156 4.14 3.87 14.21
N LEU A 157 3.06 3.47 13.51
CA LEU A 157 2.88 3.81 12.10
C LEU A 157 2.70 5.31 11.89
N ASP A 158 1.89 5.98 12.72
CA ASP A 158 1.68 7.43 12.63
C ASP A 158 2.98 8.20 12.84
N LEU A 159 3.79 7.78 13.83
CA LEU A 159 5.11 8.34 14.05
C LEU A 159 6.04 8.07 12.86
N GLY A 160 6.05 6.85 12.32
CA GLY A 160 6.87 6.51 11.15
C GLY A 160 6.52 7.34 9.91
N ILE A 161 5.23 7.69 9.72
CA ILE A 161 4.80 8.63 8.68
C ILE A 161 5.32 10.05 8.98
N ALA A 162 5.12 10.54 10.21
CA ALA A 162 5.56 11.89 10.60
C ALA A 162 7.09 12.09 10.52
N GLU A 163 7.85 11.02 10.76
CA GLU A 163 9.32 10.99 10.63
C GLU A 163 9.79 10.75 9.18
N GLY A 164 8.87 10.56 8.22
CA GLY A 164 9.21 10.30 6.82
C GLY A 164 9.84 8.93 6.56
N ARG A 165 9.66 7.95 7.45
CA ARG A 165 10.15 6.57 7.30
C ARG A 165 9.17 5.64 6.59
N LEU A 166 7.90 6.02 6.53
CA LEU A 166 6.83 5.26 5.89
C LEU A 166 6.13 6.09 4.83
N VAL A 167 5.81 5.48 3.68
CA VAL A 167 5.12 6.10 2.56
C VAL A 167 3.96 5.23 2.09
N SER A 168 3.02 5.83 1.34
CA SER A 168 1.93 5.07 0.73
C SER A 168 2.44 4.14 -0.37
N ALA A 169 1.99 2.89 -0.35
CA ALA A 169 2.25 1.94 -1.43
C ALA A 169 1.74 2.45 -2.77
N THR A 170 0.57 3.08 -2.79
CA THR A 170 -0.03 3.63 -4.02
C THR A 170 0.76 4.82 -4.57
N ALA A 171 1.38 5.63 -3.70
CA ALA A 171 2.21 6.75 -4.13
C ALA A 171 3.50 6.24 -4.77
N PHE A 172 4.14 5.24 -4.15
CA PHE A 172 5.32 4.59 -4.72
C PHE A 172 5.02 3.90 -6.07
N GLU A 173 3.91 3.15 -6.17
CA GLU A 173 3.47 2.52 -7.41
C GLU A 173 3.18 3.55 -8.51
N ARG A 174 2.55 4.68 -8.17
CA ARG A 174 2.30 5.78 -9.12
C ARG A 174 3.59 6.40 -9.61
N LEU A 175 4.54 6.66 -8.70
CA LEU A 175 5.86 7.22 -9.05
C LEU A 175 6.59 6.30 -10.03
N GLY A 176 6.68 5.02 -9.69
CA GLY A 176 7.23 4.00 -10.57
C GLY A 176 6.52 3.97 -11.91
N GLY A 177 5.18 3.92 -11.89
CA GLY A 177 4.36 3.96 -13.09
C GLY A 177 4.69 5.12 -14.02
N ILE A 178 4.89 6.35 -13.51
CA ILE A 178 5.18 7.52 -14.32
C ILE A 178 6.56 7.42 -15.00
N HIS A 179 7.62 7.18 -14.22
CA HIS A 179 8.98 7.20 -14.74
C HIS A 179 9.27 6.04 -15.70
N PHE A 180 8.85 4.83 -15.34
CA PHE A 180 9.06 3.65 -16.17
C PHE A 180 8.14 3.67 -17.41
N ALA A 181 6.90 4.19 -17.31
CA ALA A 181 6.07 4.38 -18.50
C ALA A 181 6.65 5.42 -19.46
N ASN A 182 7.21 6.52 -18.96
CA ASN A 182 7.84 7.54 -19.81
C ASN A 182 9.05 6.96 -20.55
N ALA A 183 9.96 6.29 -19.83
CA ALA A 183 11.09 5.59 -20.43
C ALA A 183 10.62 4.57 -21.49
N ARG A 184 9.62 3.75 -21.17
CA ARG A 184 9.01 2.81 -22.10
C ARG A 184 8.47 3.49 -23.37
N ASN A 185 7.75 4.60 -23.22
CA ASN A 185 7.19 5.35 -24.35
C ASN A 185 8.29 5.90 -25.27
N LEU A 186 9.37 6.41 -24.70
CA LEU A 186 10.54 6.89 -25.46
C LEU A 186 11.23 5.73 -26.20
N VAL A 187 11.42 4.60 -25.54
CA VAL A 187 12.01 3.39 -26.12
C VAL A 187 11.14 2.85 -27.27
N LEU A 188 9.82 2.81 -27.11
CA LEU A 188 8.87 2.40 -28.15
C LEU A 188 8.90 3.31 -29.40
N ALA A 189 9.31 4.57 -29.24
CA ALA A 189 9.45 5.51 -30.35
C ALA A 189 10.78 5.35 -31.12
N LEU A 190 11.78 4.67 -30.55
CA LEU A 190 13.12 4.50 -31.15
C LEU A 190 13.08 3.95 -32.58
N PRO A 191 12.32 2.88 -32.92
CA PRO A 191 12.36 2.29 -34.26
C PRO A 191 11.99 3.29 -35.37
N TYR A 192 11.07 4.21 -35.09
CA TYR A 192 10.61 5.22 -36.03
C TYR A 192 11.58 6.41 -36.14
N ARG A 193 12.28 6.75 -35.05
CA ARG A 193 13.26 7.85 -35.00
C ARG A 193 14.62 7.44 -35.55
N LEU A 194 15.03 6.19 -35.33
CA LEU A 194 16.34 5.66 -35.71
C LEU A 194 16.38 5.26 -37.18
N ALA A 195 15.37 4.54 -37.68
CA ALA A 195 15.41 3.97 -39.04
C ALA A 195 15.73 5.00 -40.14
N PRO A 196 15.16 6.23 -40.16
CA PRO A 196 15.49 7.23 -41.19
C PRO A 196 16.93 7.76 -41.07
N ARG A 197 17.49 7.83 -39.85
CA ARG A 197 18.82 8.39 -39.57
C ARG A 197 19.95 7.39 -39.81
N LEU A 198 19.64 6.09 -39.77
CA LEU A 198 20.63 5.02 -39.94
C LEU A 198 20.84 4.61 -41.41
N VAL A 199 19.93 4.97 -42.31
CA VAL A 199 20.07 4.66 -43.73
C VAL A 199 21.22 5.45 -44.33
N GLY A 200 22.27 4.74 -44.75
CA GLY A 200 23.46 5.34 -45.37
C GLY A 200 24.44 5.98 -44.37
N ALA A 201 24.20 5.87 -43.07
CA ALA A 201 25.16 6.27 -42.04
C ALA A 201 26.39 5.34 -42.05
N SER A 202 27.57 5.90 -41.83
CA SER A 202 28.76 5.09 -41.56
C SER A 202 28.64 4.36 -40.21
N GLY A 203 29.44 3.31 -40.00
CA GLY A 203 29.38 2.53 -38.75
C GLY A 203 29.58 3.38 -37.49
N ALA A 204 30.51 4.35 -37.52
CA ALA A 204 30.75 5.25 -36.40
C ALA A 204 29.58 6.22 -36.15
N GLU A 205 28.99 6.76 -37.21
CA GLU A 205 27.81 7.64 -37.11
C GLU A 205 26.58 6.88 -36.60
N ALA A 206 26.37 5.65 -37.08
CA ALA A 206 25.28 4.79 -36.62
C ALA A 206 25.38 4.52 -35.12
N VAL A 207 26.59 4.20 -34.62
CA VAL A 207 26.84 4.01 -33.18
C VAL A 207 26.47 5.27 -32.39
N ALA A 208 26.93 6.44 -32.82
CA ALA A 208 26.66 7.70 -32.14
C ALA A 208 25.15 8.02 -32.11
N ILE A 209 24.44 7.82 -33.22
CA ILE A 209 22.99 8.06 -33.33
C ILE A 209 22.20 7.14 -32.40
N VAL A 210 22.54 5.85 -32.36
CA VAL A 210 21.83 4.88 -31.51
C VAL A 210 22.12 5.17 -30.03
N GLN A 211 23.37 5.43 -29.66
CA GLN A 211 23.73 5.77 -28.29
C GLN A 211 23.04 7.06 -27.81
N GLU A 212 23.05 8.12 -28.63
CA GLU A 212 22.34 9.37 -28.34
C GLU A 212 20.85 9.11 -28.09
N ALA A 213 20.20 8.29 -28.93
CA ALA A 213 18.78 8.02 -28.82
C ALA A 213 18.43 7.16 -27.60
N VAL A 214 19.27 6.16 -27.27
CA VAL A 214 19.08 5.31 -26.08
C VAL A 214 19.30 6.12 -24.81
N GLU A 215 20.40 6.89 -24.70
CA GLU A 215 20.62 7.75 -23.53
C GLU A 215 19.54 8.83 -23.41
N GLY A 216 19.05 9.36 -24.54
CA GLY A 216 17.88 10.25 -24.56
C GLY A 216 16.57 9.60 -24.12
N ALA A 217 16.45 8.27 -24.18
CA ALA A 217 15.31 7.54 -23.62
C ALA A 217 15.48 7.26 -22.12
N LEU A 218 16.72 7.31 -21.61
CA LEU A 218 17.05 7.10 -20.21
C LEU A 218 16.93 8.36 -19.35
N THR A 219 16.78 9.55 -19.95
CA THR A 219 16.74 10.83 -19.23
C THR A 219 15.62 10.93 -18.20
N ASP A 220 14.54 10.17 -18.40
CA ASP A 220 13.36 10.19 -17.52
C ASP A 220 13.45 9.20 -16.35
N LEU A 221 14.53 8.41 -16.26
CA LEU A 221 14.80 7.49 -15.14
C LEU A 221 15.82 8.13 -14.18
N PRO A 222 15.38 8.79 -13.10
CA PRO A 222 16.30 9.40 -12.14
C PRO A 222 17.06 8.30 -11.36
N ASP A 223 18.34 8.55 -11.10
CA ASP A 223 19.21 7.63 -10.35
C ASP A 223 18.71 7.43 -8.91
N ASP A 224 18.27 8.52 -8.29
CA ASP A 224 17.70 8.52 -6.95
C ASP A 224 16.17 8.46 -6.99
N MET A 225 15.58 7.81 -5.98
CA MET A 225 14.13 7.80 -5.81
C MET A 225 13.65 9.23 -5.51
N PRO A 226 12.71 9.78 -6.29
CA PRO A 226 12.13 11.09 -6.01
C PRO A 226 11.48 11.15 -4.62
N ASP A 227 11.46 12.35 -4.03
CA ASP A 227 10.83 12.55 -2.72
C ASP A 227 9.32 12.31 -2.81
N LEU A 228 8.87 11.26 -2.12
CA LEU A 228 7.46 10.88 -2.01
C LEU A 228 6.68 11.72 -0.97
N LEU A 229 7.37 12.59 -0.24
CA LEU A 229 6.83 13.34 0.89
C LEU A 229 6.04 14.59 0.48
N ASP A 230 6.19 15.04 -0.78
CA ASP A 230 5.53 16.25 -1.29
C ASP A 230 4.13 15.98 -1.86
N GLU A 231 3.75 14.73 -2.07
CA GLU A 231 2.37 14.41 -2.41
C GLU A 231 1.54 14.41 -1.11
N PRO A 232 0.48 15.23 -1.02
CA PRO A 232 -0.37 15.23 0.16
C PRO A 232 -0.90 13.82 0.33
N ALA A 233 -0.44 13.13 1.39
CA ALA A 233 -1.02 11.86 1.80
C ALA A 233 -2.52 12.04 1.77
N GLU A 234 -3.23 11.26 0.94
CA GLU A 234 -4.68 11.34 0.82
C GLU A 234 -5.26 11.47 2.22
N THR A 235 -5.75 12.67 2.52
CA THR A 235 -6.52 12.96 3.71
C THR A 235 -7.86 12.29 3.52
N ALA A 236 -7.91 10.97 3.71
CA ALA A 236 -9.10 10.18 3.53
C ALA A 236 -9.18 9.10 4.63
N GLU A 237 -9.27 9.55 5.87
CA GLU A 237 -10.21 8.99 6.87
C GLU A 237 -10.33 10.00 8.02
N ALA A 238 -10.91 11.16 7.71
CA ALA A 238 -11.82 11.79 8.66
C ALA A 238 -13.11 10.96 8.63
N ALA A 239 -13.55 10.47 9.80
CA ALA A 239 -14.76 9.70 10.07
C ALA A 239 -14.71 8.17 9.80
N GLU A 240 -14.31 7.41 10.83
CA GLU A 240 -15.01 6.19 11.31
C GLU A 240 -14.61 5.82 12.75
#